data_AF-A0A970WHI1-F1
#
_entry.id   AF-A0A970WHI1-F1
#
_cell.length_a   1.000
_cell.length_b   1.000
_cell.length_c   1.000
_cell.angle_alpha   90.00
_cell.angle_beta   90.00
_cell.angle_gamma   90.00
#
_symmetry.space_group_name_H-M   'P 1'
#
loop_
_entity.id
_entity.type
_entity.pdbx_description
1 polymer ?
#
loop_
_entity_poly.entity_id
_entity_poly.type
_entity_poly.pdbx_seq_one_letter_code
_entity_poly.pdbx_strand_id
1 'polypeptide(L)' 'MADIKGERLYVRLGPSQVRKRLRGVGYGVRRVESAGTGRALIIHTATGGHLEELRALFRDVLEQDADRS' A
#
# COMPACT_ATOMS: atom_id res chain seq x y z
N MET A 1 -0.94 6.94 19.18
CA MET A 1 -0.70 5.92 18.12
C MET A 1 0.59 6.31 17.44
N ALA A 2 1.60 5.43 17.38
CA ALA A 2 2.91 5.78 16.84
C ALA A 2 2.78 6.20 15.36
N ASP A 3 3.23 7.41 15.03
CA ASP A 3 3.42 7.88 13.66
C ASP A 3 4.46 6.98 12.98
N ILE A 4 3.98 5.95 12.28
CA ILE A 4 4.87 5.09 11.50
C ILE A 4 5.33 5.92 10.30
N LYS A 5 6.57 6.38 10.35
CA LYS A 5 7.23 7.04 9.22
C LYS A 5 7.30 6.10 8.02
N GLY A 6 6.76 6.56 6.89
CA GLY A 6 6.75 5.85 5.61
C GLY A 6 5.91 6.58 4.58
N GLU A 7 6.11 6.23 3.31
CA GLU A 7 5.26 6.66 2.21
C GLU A 7 3.92 5.93 2.26
N ARG A 8 2.91 6.58 1.69
CA ARG A 8 1.51 6.14 1.73
C ARG A 8 1.08 5.71 0.34
N LEU A 9 0.52 4.51 0.25
CA LEU A 9 -0.05 3.97 -0.97
C LEU A 9 -1.50 3.54 -0.70
N TYR A 10 -2.44 4.23 -1.34
CA TYR A 10 -3.87 3.95 -1.20
C TYR A 10 -4.34 2.95 -2.27
N VAL A 11 -5.11 1.96 -1.84
CA VAL A 11 -5.63 0.90 -2.71
C VAL A 11 -7.11 0.63 -2.46
N ARG A 12 -7.83 0.31 -3.55
CA ARG A 12 -9.25 -0.09 -3.57
C ARG A 12 -9.43 -1.56 -3.17
N LEU A 13 -8.78 -1.97 -2.08
CA LEU A 13 -8.93 -3.28 -1.47
C LEU A 13 -9.04 -3.15 0.04
N GLY A 14 -9.77 -4.07 0.66
CA GLY A 14 -9.80 -4.15 2.12
C GLY A 14 -8.44 -4.58 2.70
N PRO A 15 -8.09 -4.20 3.94
CA PRO A 15 -6.81 -4.54 4.56
C PRO A 15 -6.47 -6.03 4.55
N SER A 16 -7.47 -6.91 4.72
CA SER A 16 -7.27 -8.36 4.70
C SER A 16 -6.87 -8.87 3.31
N GLN A 17 -7.44 -8.30 2.24
CA GLN A 17 -7.08 -8.65 0.87
C GLN A 17 -5.66 -8.16 0.53
N VAL A 18 -5.32 -6.95 0.98
CA VAL A 18 -3.97 -6.40 0.85
C VAL A 18 -2.94 -7.30 1.54
N ARG A 19 -3.17 -7.68 2.81
CA ARG A 19 -2.28 -8.61 3.53
C ARG A 19 -2.15 -9.96 2.83
N LYS A 20 -3.23 -10.46 2.21
CA LYS A 20 -3.18 -11.70 1.43
C LYS A 20 -2.29 -11.57 0.20
N ARG A 21 -2.36 -10.45 -0.53
CA ARG A 21 -1.48 -10.17 -1.68
C ARG A 21 -0.02 -9.95 -1.27
N LEU A 22 0.21 -9.34 -0.11
CA LEU A 22 1.54 -9.16 0.47
C LEU A 22 2.13 -10.44 1.09
N ARG A 23 1.38 -11.53 1.14
CA ARG A 23 1.85 -12.76 1.79
C ARG A 23 3.04 -13.33 1.02
N GLY A 24 4.17 -13.47 1.71
CA GLY A 24 5.40 -14.01 1.12
C GLY A 24 6.26 -12.97 0.39
N VAL A 25 5.86 -11.69 0.40
CA VAL A 25 6.65 -10.60 -0.18
C VAL A 25 6.96 -9.53 0.87
N GLY A 26 8.21 -9.08 0.90
CA GLY A 26 8.75 -8.16 1.90
C GLY A 26 9.27 -6.87 1.30
N TYR A 27 8.45 -6.18 0.49
CA TYR A 27 8.85 -4.95 -0.23
C TYR A 27 9.03 -3.71 0.65
N GLY A 28 9.37 -3.86 1.93
CA GLY A 28 9.46 -2.73 2.87
C GLY A 28 8.11 -2.17 3.31
N VAL A 29 7.02 -2.95 3.23
CA VAL A 29 5.73 -2.59 3.85
C VAL A 29 5.89 -2.63 5.36
N ARG A 30 5.59 -1.50 6.03
CA ARG A 30 5.65 -1.38 7.48
C ARG A 30 4.30 -1.63 8.13
N ARG A 31 3.23 -1.16 7.49
CA ARG A 31 1.87 -1.33 8.01
C ARG A 31 0.83 -1.31 6.90
N VAL A 32 -0.27 -1.99 7.16
CA VAL A 32 -1.51 -1.90 6.38
C VAL A 32 -2.61 -1.47 7.33
N GLU A 33 -3.30 -0.39 6.99
CA GLU A 33 -4.40 0.20 7.75
C GLU A 33 -5.67 0.26 6.88
N SER A 34 -6.83 0.37 7.53
CA SER A 34 -8.09 0.62 6.82
C SER A 34 -8.18 2.08 6.43
N ALA A 35 -8.52 2.35 5.16
CA ALA A 35 -8.76 3.70 4.64
C ALA A 35 -10.26 3.94 4.37
N GLY A 36 -11.14 3.11 4.94
CA GLY A 36 -12.58 3.14 4.71
C GLY A 36 -13.11 1.84 4.12
N THR A 37 -14.40 1.83 3.76
CA THR A 37 -15.07 0.64 3.23
C THR A 37 -14.43 0.18 1.93
N GLY A 38 -13.86 -1.04 1.93
CA GLY A 38 -13.21 -1.63 0.76
C GLY A 38 -11.90 -0.96 0.36
N ARG A 39 -11.30 -0.14 1.24
CA ARG A 39 -10.06 0.59 0.97
C ARG A 39 -9.02 0.35 2.05
N ALA A 40 -7.76 0.42 1.67
CA ALA A 40 -6.64 0.26 2.57
C ALA A 40 -5.54 1.26 2.25
N LEU A 41 -4.84 1.65 3.31
CA LEU A 41 -3.62 2.42 3.26
C LEU A 41 -2.46 1.49 3.57
N ILE A 42 -1.50 1.42 2.65
CA ILE A 42 -0.23 0.73 2.84
C ILE A 42 0.81 1.79 3.20
N ILE A 43 1.41 1.67 4.38
CA ILE A 43 2.56 2.47 4.80
C ILE A 43 3.81 1.66 4.49
N HIS A 44 4.70 2.18 3.65
CA HIS A 44 5.92 1.48 3.23
C HIS A 44 7.15 2.39 3.23
N THR A 45 8.32 1.75 3.23
CA THR A 45 9.61 2.39 2.96
C THR A 45 10.30 1.75 1.75
N ALA A 46 9.49 1.13 0.87
CA ALA A 46 9.95 0.59 -0.41
C ALA A 46 10.61 1.67 -1.26
N THR A 47 11.78 1.38 -1.84
CA THR A 47 12.49 2.26 -2.78
C THR A 47 13.01 1.43 -3.97
N GLY A 48 13.30 2.08 -5.09
CA GLY A 48 13.85 1.41 -6.29
C GLY A 48 12.98 0.24 -6.76
N GLY A 49 13.60 -0.90 -7.04
CA GLY A 49 12.91 -2.10 -7.55
C GLY A 49 11.78 -2.60 -6.64
N HIS A 50 11.95 -2.55 -5.31
CA HIS A 50 10.88 -2.94 -4.39
C HIS A 50 9.65 -2.02 -4.47
N LEU A 51 9.85 -0.73 -4.77
CA LEU A 51 8.74 0.20 -4.97
C LEU A 51 8.00 -0.13 -6.28
N GLU A 52 8.73 -0.43 -7.35
CA GLU A 52 8.15 -0.83 -8.63
C GLU A 52 7.35 -2.14 -8.50
N GLU A 53 7.89 -3.14 -7.81
CA GLU A 53 7.22 -4.41 -7.53
C GLU A 53 5.99 -4.22 -6.64
N LEU A 54 6.08 -3.39 -5.60
CA LEU A 54 4.94 -3.06 -4.74
C LEU A 54 3.83 -2.35 -5.54
N ARG A 55 4.18 -1.37 -6.37
CA ARG A 55 3.24 -0.68 -7.26
C ARG A 55 2.66 -1.63 -8.31
N ALA A 56 3.45 -2.55 -8.85
CA ALA A 56 3.01 -3.55 -9.82
C ALA A 56 2.00 -4.52 -9.20
N LEU A 57 2.24 -4.98 -7.97
CA LEU A 57 1.36 -5.90 -7.23
C LEU A 57 -0.06 -5.35 -7.02
N PHE A 58 -0.18 -4.02 -6.92
CA PHE A 58 -1.46 -3.34 -6.70
C PHE A 58 -1.93 -2.51 -7.90
N ARG A 59 -1.25 -2.60 -9.06
CA ARG A 59 -1.51 -1.74 -10.23
C ARG A 59 -2.99 -1.73 -10.65
N ASP A 60 -3.67 -2.86 -10.51
CA ASP A 60 -5.10 -3.06 -10.82
C ASP A 60 -6.04 -2.32 -9.87
N VAL A 61 -5.58 -1.96 -8.67
CA VAL A 61 -6.40 -1.42 -7.57
C VAL A 61 -5.82 -0.13 -6.97
N LEU A 62 -4.72 0.40 -7.50
CA LEU A 62 -4.19 1.69 -7.09
C LEU A 62 -5.29 2.75 -7.23
N GLU A 63 -5.49 3.52 -6.17
CA GLU A 63 -6.10 4.84 -6.32
C GLU A 63 -5.02 5.70 -6.94
N GLN A 64 -5.20 6.11 -8.21
CA GLN A 64 -4.33 7.12 -8.77
C GLN A 64 -4.40 8.31 -7.83
N ASP A 65 -3.25 8.76 -7.32
CA ASP A 65 -3.15 9.98 -6.53
C ASP A 65 -3.95 11.07 -7.24
N ALA A 66 -5.12 11.40 -6.68
CA ALA A 66 -5.95 12.50 -7.13
C ALA A 66 -5.36 13.85 -6.69
N ASP A 67 -4.03 13.92 -6.62
CA ASP A 67 -3.25 15.10 -6.32
C ASP A 67 -2.34 15.40 -7.51
N ARG A 68 -3.00 15.67 -8.64
CA ARG A 68 -2.56 16.66 -9.62
C ARG A 68 -3.60 17.78 -9.59
N SER A 69 -3.56 18.61 -8.54
CA SER A 69 -4.06 20.00 -8.64
C SER A 69 -2.94 20.90 -9.12
#